data_AF-A0A2E4PQ85-F1
#
_entry.id   AF-A0A2E4PQ85-F1
#
_cell.length_a   1.000
_cell.length_b   1.000
_cell.length_c   1.000
_cell.angle_alpha   90.00
_cell.angle_beta   90.00
_cell.angle_gamma   90.00
#
_symmetry.space_group_name_H-M   'P 1'
#
loop_
_entity.id
_entity.type
_entity.pdbx_description
1 polymer ?
#
loop_
_entity_poly.entity_id
_entity_poly.type
_entity_poly.pdbx_seq_one_letter_code
_entity_poly.pdbx_strand_id
1 'polypeptide(L)'
;LQKMLPDHVDNVRLVLDMDGIASKYNIRIQNVTVQESSILADENEGTVLNGGATQNKPYRSLPLQFEVLATYDEFVLLMRDLESSLRIVDLVSLSVRPRGDVSSASGAEPIYTFGVTLRTYWLP
;
A
#
# COMPACT_ATOMS: atom_id res chain seq x y z
N LEU A 1 8.15 -31.03 12.66
CA LEU A 1 8.69 -30.50 11.39
C LEU A 1 8.24 -29.05 11.23
N GLN A 2 9.20 -28.16 11.01
CA GLN A 2 9.08 -26.85 10.33
C GLN A 2 7.87 -25.97 10.69
N LYS A 3 8.02 -25.15 11.74
CA LYS A 3 7.42 -23.81 11.74
C LYS A 3 8.53 -22.84 11.32
N MET A 4 8.81 -22.85 10.02
CA MET A 4 9.81 -22.02 9.34
C MET A 4 9.13 -21.29 8.18
N LEU A 5 8.01 -20.64 8.48
CA LEU A 5 7.57 -19.48 7.74
C LEU A 5 7.69 -18.33 8.72
N PRO A 6 8.47 -17.28 8.42
CA PRO A 6 8.54 -16.10 9.27
C PRO A 6 7.12 -15.62 9.59
N ASP A 7 6.79 -15.50 10.88
CA ASP A 7 5.49 -15.04 11.42
C ASP A 7 5.24 -13.55 11.14
N HIS A 8 6.19 -12.90 10.47
CA HIS A 8 6.14 -11.53 10.02
C HIS A 8 5.92 -11.53 8.52
N VAL A 9 4.90 -10.81 8.08
CA VAL A 9 4.79 -10.39 6.68
C VAL A 9 6.12 -9.71 6.34
N ASP A 10 6.87 -10.23 5.36
CA ASP A 10 8.03 -9.56 4.78
C ASP A 10 7.53 -8.28 4.07
N ASN A 11 7.18 -7.27 4.85
CA ASN A 11 6.68 -5.98 4.40
C ASN A 11 7.74 -5.30 3.52
N VAL A 12 9.01 -5.52 3.86
CA VAL A 12 10.16 -5.10 3.06
C VAL A 12 10.11 -5.71 1.67
N ARG A 13 9.85 -7.03 1.55
CA ARG A 13 9.75 -7.69 0.25
C ARG A 13 8.56 -7.18 -0.56
N LEU A 14 7.42 -6.93 0.07
CA LEU A 14 6.28 -6.32 -0.61
C LEU A 14 6.64 -4.95 -1.20
N VAL A 15 7.30 -4.10 -0.41
CA VAL A 15 7.74 -2.78 -0.86
C VAL A 15 8.78 -2.89 -1.99
N LEU A 16 9.72 -3.84 -1.91
CA LEU A 16 10.71 -4.10 -2.96
C LEU A 16 10.07 -4.62 -4.25
N ASP A 17 9.09 -5.53 -4.15
CA ASP A 17 8.36 -6.05 -5.30
C ASP A 17 7.58 -4.91 -5.99
N MET A 18 6.94 -4.03 -5.21
CA MET A 18 6.24 -2.86 -5.73
C MET A 18 7.19 -1.84 -6.38
N ASP A 19 8.35 -1.57 -5.77
CA ASP A 19 9.37 -0.69 -6.35
C ASP A 19 9.95 -1.27 -7.65
N GLY A 20 10.09 -2.60 -7.72
CA GLY A 20 10.48 -3.30 -8.94
C GLY A 20 9.45 -3.17 -10.07
N ILE A 21 8.15 -3.19 -9.76
CA ILE A 21 7.08 -2.94 -10.74
C ILE A 21 7.10 -1.47 -11.17
N ALA A 22 7.17 -0.53 -10.22
CA ALA A 22 7.20 0.91 -10.50
C ALA A 22 8.40 1.33 -11.36
N SER A 23 9.55 0.69 -11.15
CA SER A 23 10.78 0.93 -11.91
C SER A 23 10.62 0.66 -13.42
N LYS A 24 9.71 -0.22 -13.84
CA LYS A 24 9.41 -0.46 -15.27
C LYS A 24 8.86 0.77 -15.99
N TYR A 25 8.19 1.65 -15.23
CA TYR A 25 7.57 2.88 -15.71
C TYR A 25 8.38 4.12 -15.33
N ASN A 26 9.63 3.93 -14.89
CA ASN A 26 10.50 5.01 -14.40
C ASN A 26 9.90 5.79 -13.22
N ILE A 27 8.96 5.18 -12.49
CA ILE A 27 8.32 5.70 -11.29
C ILE A 27 9.12 5.24 -10.06
N ARG A 28 9.26 6.11 -9.06
CA ARG A 28 9.78 5.74 -7.74
C ARG A 28 8.68 5.80 -6.69
N ILE A 29 8.65 4.79 -5.83
CA ILE A 29 7.78 4.79 -4.65
C ILE A 29 8.46 5.60 -3.54
N GLN A 30 7.68 6.45 -2.89
CA GLN A 30 8.14 7.39 -1.88
C GLN A 30 7.20 7.33 -0.66
N ASN A 31 7.67 7.84 0.48
CA ASN A 31 6.85 8.03 1.68
C ASN A 31 6.09 6.77 2.12
N VAL A 32 6.76 5.61 2.02
CA VAL A 32 6.16 4.32 2.38
C VAL A 32 5.96 4.24 3.88
N THR A 33 4.72 4.05 4.29
CA THR A 33 4.31 3.87 5.68
C THR A 33 3.54 2.56 5.82
N VAL A 34 4.01 1.70 6.70
CA VAL A 34 3.33 0.46 7.09
C VAL A 34 2.67 0.71 8.43
N GLN A 35 1.34 0.68 8.50
CA GLN A 35 0.66 0.76 9.79
C GLN A 35 0.41 -0.67 10.26
N GLU A 36 1.24 -1.15 11.19
CA GLU A 36 0.95 -2.39 11.90
C GLU A 36 -0.30 -2.16 12.73
N SER A 37 -1.43 -2.72 12.28
CA SER A 37 -2.63 -2.82 13.10
C SER A 37 -2.21 -3.53 14.39
N SER A 38 -2.23 -2.82 15.51
CA SER A 38 -1.77 -3.25 16.82
C SER A 38 -2.18 -4.70 17.12
N ILE A 39 -1.21 -5.61 17.02
CA ILE A 39 -1.34 -7.04 17.34
C ILE A 39 -1.18 -7.26 18.86
N LEU A 40 -1.65 -6.33 19.69
CA LEU A 40 -1.46 -6.35 21.15
C LEU A 40 -2.69 -5.85 21.90
N ALA A 41 -3.85 -6.46 21.67
CA ALA A 41 -4.99 -6.29 22.56
C ALA A 41 -5.81 -7.59 22.62
N ASP A 42 -5.17 -8.68 23.05
CA ASP A 42 -5.92 -9.85 23.50
C ASP A 42 -5.16 -10.69 24.53
N GLU A 43 -4.51 -10.06 25.51
CA GLU A 43 -4.22 -10.70 26.80
C GLU A 43 -4.30 -9.65 27.92
N ASN A 44 -5.45 -9.63 28.61
CA ASN A 44 -5.76 -9.00 29.90
C ASN A 44 -6.03 -7.48 30.00
N GLU A 45 -7.22 -7.23 30.57
CA GLU A 45 -7.67 -6.06 31.35
C GLU A 45 -8.01 -4.70 30.69
N GLY A 46 -9.26 -4.27 30.92
CA GLY A 46 -9.52 -2.91 31.38
C GLY A 46 -10.01 -1.89 30.34
N THR A 47 -11.34 -1.76 30.23
CA THR A 47 -12.10 -0.51 29.99
C THR A 47 -11.42 0.61 29.19
N VAL A 48 -11.78 0.81 27.91
CA VAL A 48 -12.38 2.07 27.40
C VAL A 48 -12.80 1.99 25.92
N LEU A 49 -14.12 2.09 25.69
CA LEU A 49 -14.78 2.99 24.72
C LEU A 49 -14.22 3.13 23.29
N ASN A 50 -14.51 2.17 22.40
CA ASN A 50 -15.07 2.50 21.09
C ASN A 50 -15.68 1.26 20.42
N GLY A 51 -16.96 1.34 20.06
CA GLY A 51 -17.74 0.25 19.48
C GLY A 51 -17.31 -0.14 18.06
N GLY A 52 -16.32 -1.01 17.96
CA GLY A 52 -16.02 -1.76 16.74
C GLY A 52 -15.79 -3.21 17.12
N ALA A 53 -16.77 -4.08 16.85
CA ALA A 53 -16.65 -5.52 17.06
C ALA A 53 -15.30 -6.00 16.55
N THR A 54 -14.45 -6.51 17.44
CA THR A 54 -13.29 -7.35 17.11
C THR A 54 -13.85 -8.66 16.56
N GLN A 55 -14.38 -8.57 15.34
CA GLN A 55 -14.76 -9.73 14.56
C GLN A 55 -13.51 -10.59 14.48
N ASN A 56 -13.58 -11.80 15.03
CA ASN A 56 -12.55 -12.82 14.93
C ASN A 56 -12.42 -13.22 13.45
N LYS A 57 -11.77 -12.34 12.66
CA LYS A 57 -11.61 -12.50 11.23
C LYS A 57 -10.61 -13.63 11.03
N PRO A 58 -10.90 -14.62 10.18
CA PRO A 58 -9.97 -15.73 9.91
C PRO A 58 -8.73 -15.28 9.13
N TYR A 59 -8.51 -13.97 8.97
CA TYR A 59 -7.46 -13.36 8.20
C TYR A 59 -6.94 -12.13 8.93
N ARG A 60 -5.65 -11.84 8.79
CA ARG A 60 -5.03 -10.58 9.19
C ARG A 60 -4.94 -9.66 7.96
N SER A 61 -4.87 -8.35 8.21
CA SER A 61 -4.70 -7.36 7.15
C SER A 61 -3.71 -6.28 7.53
N LEU A 62 -2.97 -5.77 6.55
CA LEU A 62 -1.99 -4.70 6.72
C LEU A 62 -2.29 -3.57 5.75
N PRO A 63 -2.64 -2.37 6.25
CA PRO A 63 -2.64 -1.17 5.43
C PRO A 63 -1.20 -0.69 5.15
N LEU A 64 -0.92 -0.46 3.87
CA LEU A 64 0.31 0.12 3.34
C LEU A 64 -0.04 1.43 2.65
N GLN A 65 0.64 2.51 3.01
CA GLN A 65 0.49 3.80 2.35
C GLN A 65 1.78 4.20 1.67
N PHE A 66 1.69 4.77 0.48
CA PHE A 66 2.85 5.28 -0.25
C PHE A 66 2.45 6.41 -1.21
N GLU A 67 3.44 7.10 -1.75
CA GLU A 67 3.25 8.13 -2.76
C GLU A 67 4.09 7.84 -4.01
N VAL A 68 3.55 8.16 -5.18
CA VAL A 68 4.26 8.12 -6.47
C VAL A 68 4.11 9.44 -7.21
N LEU A 69 5.15 9.79 -7.96
CA LEU A 69 5.16 10.93 -8.88
C LEU A 69 5.16 10.37 -10.31
N ALA A 70 4.11 10.63 -11.06
CA ALA A 70 3.96 10.10 -12.41
C ALA A 70 3.00 10.96 -13.24
N THR A 71 2.98 10.73 -14.56
CA THR A 71 1.85 11.11 -15.41
C THR A 71 0.63 10.23 -15.11
N TYR A 72 -0.55 10.59 -15.60
CA TYR A 72 -1.75 9.79 -15.37
C TYR A 72 -1.65 8.44 -16.10
N ASP A 73 -1.17 8.45 -17.34
CA ASP A 73 -1.05 7.24 -18.16
C ASP A 73 -0.05 6.24 -17.55
N GLU A 74 1.10 6.69 -17.07
CA GLU A 74 2.08 5.84 -16.39
C GLU A 74 1.53 5.27 -15.07
N PHE A 75 0.75 6.06 -14.32
CA PHE A 75 0.12 5.60 -13.08
C PHE A 75 -0.93 4.50 -13.34
N VAL A 76 -1.71 4.64 -14.41
CA VAL A 76 -2.69 3.61 -14.81
C VAL A 76 -2.00 2.30 -15.17
N LEU A 77 -0.88 2.36 -15.89
CA LEU A 77 -0.08 1.17 -16.23
C LEU A 77 0.50 0.50 -14.97
N LEU A 78 1.04 1.30 -14.04
CA LEU A 78 1.50 0.80 -12.74
C LEU A 78 0.39 0.07 -11.97
N MET A 79 -0.82 0.65 -11.91
CA MET A 79 -1.94 0.04 -11.19
C MET A 79 -2.40 -1.28 -11.81
N ARG A 80 -2.38 -1.39 -13.16
CA ARG A 80 -2.70 -2.64 -13.86
C ARG A 80 -1.70 -3.76 -13.56
N ASP A 81 -0.41 -3.44 -13.55
CA ASP A 81 0.60 -4.42 -13.19
C ASP A 81 0.49 -4.82 -11.71
N LEU A 82 0.16 -3.89 -10.83
CA LEU A 82 -0.04 -4.14 -9.41
C LEU A 82 -1.25 -5.07 -9.16
N GLU A 83 -2.35 -4.88 -9.89
CA GLU A 83 -3.53 -5.77 -9.84
C GLU A 83 -3.19 -7.21 -10.28
N SER A 84 -2.27 -7.38 -11.23
CA SER A 84 -1.84 -8.70 -11.71
C SER A 84 -0.90 -9.46 -10.76
N SER A 85 -0.49 -8.82 -9.65
CA SER A 85 0.48 -9.39 -8.71
C SER A 85 -0.10 -10.53 -7.86
N LEU A 86 0.76 -11.44 -7.40
CA LEU A 86 0.41 -12.70 -6.73
C LEU A 86 -0.16 -12.57 -5.31
N ARG A 87 -0.39 -11.35 -4.79
CA ARG A 87 -0.95 -11.13 -3.45
C ARG A 87 -2.30 -10.45 -3.55
N ILE A 88 -3.21 -10.84 -2.66
CA ILE A 88 -4.49 -10.16 -2.51
C ILE A 88 -4.20 -8.75 -1.97
N VAL A 89 -4.41 -7.75 -2.82
CA VAL A 89 -4.25 -6.33 -2.54
C VAL A 89 -5.54 -5.61 -2.89
N ASP A 90 -5.95 -4.72 -2.00
CA ASP A 90 -7.18 -3.93 -2.13
C ASP A 90 -6.84 -2.44 -2.04
N LEU A 91 -7.39 -1.65 -2.96
CA LEU A 91 -7.18 -0.20 -3.00
C LEU A 91 -8.16 0.47 -2.03
N VAL A 92 -7.66 0.87 -0.87
CA VAL A 92 -8.47 1.48 0.19
C VAL A 92 -8.67 2.98 -0.05
N SER A 93 -7.62 3.68 -0.51
CA SER A 93 -7.70 5.10 -0.78
C SER A 93 -6.76 5.54 -1.89
N LEU A 94 -7.19 6.55 -2.65
CA LEU A 94 -6.42 7.21 -3.70
C LEU A 94 -6.60 8.72 -3.57
N SER A 95 -5.49 9.44 -3.51
CA SER A 95 -5.43 10.89 -3.56
C SER A 95 -4.59 11.32 -4.75
N VAL A 96 -5.08 12.32 -5.49
CA VAL A 96 -4.38 12.86 -6.67
C VAL A 96 -4.19 14.35 -6.45
N ARG A 97 -2.94 14.81 -6.51
CA ARG A 97 -2.59 16.22 -6.34
C ARG A 97 -1.75 16.67 -7.53
N PRO A 98 -2.13 17.75 -8.24
CA PRO A 98 -1.28 18.29 -9.30
C PRO A 98 0.02 18.81 -8.70
N ARG A 99 1.15 18.47 -9.31
CA ARG A 99 2.43 19.08 -8.97
C ARG A 99 2.49 20.41 -9.72
N GLY A 100 2.32 21.52 -9.00
CA GLY A 100 2.09 22.87 -9.55
C GLY A 100 3.23 23.50 -10.34
N ASP A 101 4.08 22.73 -11.02
CA ASP A 101 5.32 23.19 -11.66
C ASP A 101 5.42 22.85 -13.16
N VAL A 102 4.32 22.39 -13.78
CA VAL A 102 4.29 22.21 -15.23
C VAL A 102 3.62 23.41 -15.86
N SER A 103 4.42 24.46 -16.06
CA SER A 103 4.15 25.47 -17.07
C SER A 103 3.72 24.77 -18.35
N SER A 104 2.48 25.00 -18.78
CA SER A 104 1.85 24.40 -19.97
C SER A 104 2.52 24.82 -21.30
N ALA A 105 3.79 25.19 -21.28
CA ALA A 105 4.55 25.76 -22.37
C ALA A 105 5.09 24.71 -23.37
N SER A 106 5.02 23.41 -23.05
CA SER A 106 5.67 22.37 -23.87
C SER A 106 4.74 21.25 -24.39
N GLY A 107 3.43 21.30 -24.17
CA GLY A 107 2.52 20.20 -24.59
C GLY A 107 2.79 18.84 -23.91
N ALA A 108 3.65 18.79 -22.89
CA ALA A 108 3.91 17.61 -22.08
C ALA A 108 2.77 17.39 -21.07
N GLU A 109 2.48 16.13 -20.77
CA GLU A 109 1.46 15.76 -19.79
C GLU A 109 1.86 16.25 -18.38
N PRO A 110 0.92 16.80 -17.60
CA PRO A 110 1.19 17.21 -16.23
C PRO A 110 1.59 16.02 -15.35
N ILE A 111 2.54 16.28 -14.44
CA ILE A 111 2.94 15.32 -13.41
C ILE A 111 2.05 15.49 -12.19
N TYR A 112 1.59 14.38 -11.62
CA TYR A 112 0.78 14.33 -10.42
C TYR A 112 1.53 13.62 -9.29
N THR A 113 1.19 13.99 -8.06
CA THR A 113 1.48 13.21 -6.87
C THR A 113 0.27 12.34 -6.55
N PHE A 114 0.44 11.03 -6.65
CA PHE A 114 -0.57 10.05 -6.27
C PHE A 114 -0.24 9.49 -4.90
N GLY A 115 -1.11 9.73 -3.91
CA GLY A 115 -1.03 9.06 -2.61
C GLY A 115 -1.97 7.86 -2.59
N VAL A 116 -1.44 6.67 -2.35
CA VAL A 116 -2.15 5.40 -2.46
C VAL A 116 -2.14 4.70 -1.10
N THR A 117 -3.29 4.16 -0.69
CA THR A 117 -3.40 3.24 0.45
C THR A 117 -3.88 1.89 -0.03
N LEU A 118 -3.04 0.88 0.10
CA LEU A 118 -3.36 -0.51 -0.18
C LEU A 118 -3.60 -1.27 1.11
N ARG A 119 -4.40 -2.33 1.05
CA ARG A 119 -4.53 -3.32 2.11
C ARG A 119 -4.22 -4.69 1.56
N THR A 120 -3.29 -5.39 2.20
CA THR A 120 -3.00 -6.79 1.88
C THR A 120 -3.50 -7.71 2.99
N TYR A 121 -3.75 -8.97 2.65
CA TYR A 121 -4.41 -9.95 3.51
C TYR A 121 -3.60 -11.25 3.56
N TRP A 122 -3.53 -11.88 4.74
CA TRP A 122 -2.93 -13.20 4.91
C TRP A 122 -3.68 -14.00 5.97
N LEU A 123 -3.56 -15.32 5.90
CA LEU A 123 -4.06 -16.20 6.94
C LEU A 123 -3.06 -16.24 8.12
N PRO A 124 -3.53 -16.21 9.36
CA PRO A 124 -2.69 -16.25 10.55
C PRO A 124 -1.94 -17.56 10.73
#